data_AF-A0AAN7VKT3-F1
#
_entry.id   AF-A0AAN7VKT3-F1
#
_cell.length_a   1.000
_cell.length_b   1.000
_cell.length_c   1.000
_cell.angle_alpha   90.00
_cell.angle_beta   90.00
_cell.angle_gamma   90.00
#
_symmetry.space_group_name_H-M   'P 1'
#
loop_
_entity.id
_entity.type
_entity.pdbx_description
1 polymer ?
#
loop_
_entity_poly.entity_id
_entity_poly.type
_entity_poly.pdbx_seq_one_letter_code
_entity_poly.pdbx_strand_id
1 'polypeptide(L)'
;MMATTNTDLTEEDAADLQFPKVHGSNFDVKNEDYTRLESVNTSCLCCNTELSTPYIICVVCDINICCLCFANGREFLNHKNNHDYSIFDDNFVLFENSNWTAREELILLDTLLDYGNFGLVDRQLPNHSLREIKNHYDEFYLMKKGSNLLPNFQPLQNSIKNQMVPYRFRLNDIDDPPRYNPNSVGYHTMAGYNAARSDFELEYDSNAEDLIASLNFKNIDRSDPHYELMTNLQCAIISSYNRRLLERQRRKTIIRNHGLILIRKTIGWLHRYDATVTRRVYGKMCRFMQFYTGTHFEYLMEGLHHVAMLKNEILRLCEFLKKGIRSIPSAKLYLHLKQRYEESVNDVKMFQNNTQFNWKVKHSIATSALSSNIKKRGLFSPLEVLGLPGYEKLTSKEKELCRSVRLVPMSYIEFRDILVNEKFENAETLLISEVHMLLEHRKAQNESAEDEQEFSDVFMKTLTYTDRFRKFKNKETISAVRNLLMQKKLHKFELAALANLCPETTEEAKSLIPSLEGRFEDEDLQTVLDDIQTKRSLQY
;
A
#
# COMPACT_ATOMS: atom_id res chain seq x y z
N MET A 1 20.65 38.09 24.82
CA MET A 1 21.55 36.92 24.88
C MET A 1 20.70 35.72 24.52
N MET A 2 20.61 35.33 23.25
CA MET A 2 21.49 34.35 22.57
C MET A 2 21.55 33.02 23.36
N ALA A 3 21.23 31.84 22.81
CA ALA A 3 21.40 31.40 21.43
C ALA A 3 20.33 30.41 20.95
N THR A 4 20.05 30.57 19.67
CA THR A 4 19.45 29.71 18.65
C THR A 4 20.25 28.44 18.36
N THR A 5 19.59 27.37 17.88
CA THR A 5 19.89 26.75 16.57
C THR A 5 18.69 25.93 16.05
N ASN A 6 18.12 26.42 14.95
CA ASN A 6 17.38 25.65 13.94
C ASN A 6 18.37 25.11 12.88
N THR A 7 17.85 24.41 11.88
CA THR A 7 18.41 24.05 10.55
C THR A 7 19.30 22.79 10.55
N ASP A 8 19.27 21.90 9.57
CA ASP A 8 18.40 21.71 8.40
C ASP A 8 18.69 20.32 7.79
N LEU A 9 17.83 19.92 6.87
CA LEU A 9 17.91 18.79 5.94
C LEU A 9 19.19 18.76 5.09
N THR A 10 19.65 17.55 4.74
CA THR A 10 20.04 17.06 3.40
C THR A 10 20.23 15.53 3.50
N GLU A 11 19.36 14.72 2.90
CA GLU A 11 19.52 14.10 1.57
C GLU A 11 20.53 12.94 1.50
N GLU A 12 20.00 11.79 1.04
CA GLU A 12 20.64 10.73 0.25
C GLU A 12 21.73 9.84 0.90
N ASP A 13 21.44 8.55 1.10
CA ASP A 13 21.70 7.59 0.01
C ASP A 13 21.13 6.18 0.27
N ALA A 14 20.70 5.58 -0.84
CA ALA A 14 20.15 4.25 -0.94
C ALA A 14 21.24 3.17 -0.93
N ALA A 15 21.00 2.04 -0.25
CA ALA A 15 21.17 0.68 -0.80
C ALA A 15 21.12 -0.35 0.34
N ASP A 16 20.00 -1.04 0.46
CA ASP A 16 19.99 -2.45 0.88
C ASP A 16 18.86 -3.17 0.16
N LEU A 17 19.04 -3.29 -1.16
CA LEU A 17 18.26 -4.17 -2.02
C LEU A 17 18.65 -5.62 -1.73
N GLN A 18 18.02 -6.24 -0.73
CA GLN A 18 18.02 -7.69 -0.62
C GLN A 18 17.05 -8.29 -1.65
N PHE A 19 17.61 -8.90 -2.70
CA PHE A 19 16.86 -9.66 -3.70
C PHE A 19 16.27 -10.98 -3.11
N PRO A 20 15.21 -11.55 -3.72
CA PRO A 20 14.36 -12.57 -3.10
C PRO A 20 14.95 -13.99 -3.18
N LYS A 21 14.80 -14.76 -2.09
CA LYS A 21 14.86 -16.22 -2.13
C LYS A 21 13.61 -16.76 -2.84
N VAL A 22 13.78 -17.24 -4.08
CA VAL A 22 12.71 -17.87 -4.86
C VAL A 22 12.67 -19.37 -4.55
N HIS A 23 11.57 -19.84 -3.93
CA HIS A 23 11.13 -21.24 -3.94
C HIS A 23 9.85 -21.30 -4.81
N GLY A 24 9.64 -22.17 -5.78
CA GLY A 24 10.46 -23.12 -6.51
C GLY A 24 9.64 -23.57 -7.74
N SER A 25 10.31 -24.04 -8.78
CA SER A 25 9.69 -24.81 -9.85
C SER A 25 10.66 -25.92 -10.22
N ASN A 26 10.21 -27.17 -10.11
CA ASN A 26 10.89 -28.40 -10.45
C ASN A 26 12.03 -28.21 -11.47
N PHE A 27 13.25 -28.16 -10.94
CA PHE A 27 14.44 -28.51 -11.68
C PHE A 27 15.06 -29.66 -10.87
N ASP A 28 15.04 -30.85 -11.45
CA ASP A 28 15.96 -31.93 -11.07
C ASP A 28 17.37 -31.44 -11.37
N VAL A 29 17.91 -30.61 -10.47
CA VAL A 29 19.33 -30.39 -10.37
C VAL A 29 19.83 -31.56 -9.57
N LYS A 30 20.42 -32.55 -10.27
CA LYS A 30 21.41 -33.42 -9.64
C LYS A 30 22.35 -32.49 -8.88
N ASN A 31 22.33 -32.57 -7.55
CA ASN A 31 23.33 -31.90 -6.72
C ASN A 31 24.68 -32.45 -7.16
N GLU A 32 25.32 -31.77 -8.11
CA GLU A 32 26.75 -31.89 -8.28
C GLU A 32 27.36 -31.27 -7.04
N ASP A 33 28.20 -32.07 -6.39
CA ASP A 33 28.87 -31.80 -5.14
C ASP A 33 29.60 -30.47 -5.18
N TYR A 34 28.95 -29.40 -4.71
CA TYR A 34 29.70 -28.30 -4.11
C TYR A 34 30.26 -28.86 -2.81
N THR A 35 31.45 -29.44 -2.90
CA THR A 35 32.34 -29.67 -1.76
C THR A 35 32.31 -28.39 -0.93
N ARG A 36 31.60 -28.42 0.20
CA ARG A 36 31.93 -27.55 1.33
C ARG A 36 33.42 -27.77 1.52
N LEU A 37 34.25 -26.76 1.28
CA LEU A 37 35.65 -26.84 1.71
C LEU A 37 35.57 -27.24 3.19
N GLU A 38 36.13 -28.42 3.51
CA GLU A 38 36.26 -28.86 4.88
C GLU A 38 36.94 -27.72 5.63
N SER A 39 36.34 -27.31 6.75
CA SER A 39 36.88 -26.26 7.59
C SER A 39 38.32 -26.64 7.96
N VAL A 40 39.30 -25.91 7.40
CA VAL A 40 40.70 -26.10 7.75
C VAL A 40 40.79 -25.93 9.26
N ASN A 41 41.19 -26.98 9.96
CA ASN A 41 41.12 -27.00 11.42
C ASN A 41 42.24 -26.11 11.99
N THR A 42 41.96 -24.84 12.26
CA THR A 42 42.95 -23.83 12.69
C THR A 42 43.31 -23.89 14.18
N SER A 43 42.95 -24.98 14.87
CA SER A 43 43.17 -25.14 16.31
C SER A 43 44.11 -26.31 16.62
N CYS A 44 44.88 -26.19 17.71
CA CYS A 44 45.73 -27.25 18.21
C CYS A 44 44.87 -28.40 18.73
N LEU A 45 45.00 -29.60 18.15
CA LEU A 45 44.18 -30.75 18.58
C LEU A 45 44.48 -31.23 20.02
N CYS A 46 45.63 -30.81 20.58
CA CYS A 46 46.03 -31.18 21.94
C CYS A 46 45.44 -30.26 23.03
N CYS A 47 45.41 -28.95 22.79
CA CYS A 47 45.00 -27.95 23.81
C CYS A 47 43.86 -27.04 23.36
N ASN A 48 43.31 -27.26 22.17
CA ASN A 48 42.24 -26.48 21.52
C ASN A 48 42.53 -24.97 21.42
N THR A 49 43.80 -24.55 21.53
CA THR A 49 44.20 -23.17 21.31
C THR A 49 44.29 -22.90 19.82
N GLU A 50 43.80 -21.73 19.40
CA GLU A 50 43.94 -21.23 18.04
C GLU A 50 45.42 -21.10 17.66
N LEU A 51 45.76 -21.54 16.44
CA LEU A 51 47.13 -21.62 15.96
C LEU A 51 47.51 -20.34 15.22
N SER A 52 48.55 -19.66 15.70
CA SER A 52 49.24 -18.62 14.95
C SER A 52 50.36 -19.25 14.13
N THR A 53 50.52 -18.83 12.87
CA THR A 53 51.66 -19.20 12.04
C THR A 53 52.98 -18.63 12.63
N PRO A 54 54.09 -19.40 12.63
CA PRO A 54 54.21 -20.79 12.18
C PRO A 54 53.74 -21.81 13.24
N TYR A 55 53.12 -22.90 12.79
CA TYR A 55 52.70 -24.03 13.63
C TYR A 55 53.15 -25.37 13.04
N ILE A 56 52.96 -26.46 13.77
CA ILE A 56 53.54 -27.77 13.44
C ILE A 56 52.44 -28.71 12.99
N ILE A 57 52.67 -29.43 11.90
CA ILE A 57 51.78 -30.45 11.36
C ILE A 57 52.46 -31.80 11.54
N CYS A 58 51.77 -32.76 12.15
CA CYS A 58 52.24 -34.13 12.16
C CYS A 58 51.90 -34.79 10.81
N VAL A 59 52.90 -35.20 10.05
CA VAL A 59 52.74 -35.79 8.70
C VAL A 59 52.04 -37.15 8.76
N VAL A 60 52.28 -37.90 9.83
CA VAL A 60 51.72 -39.26 10.00
C VAL A 60 50.24 -39.22 10.41
N CYS A 61 49.84 -38.22 11.20
CA CYS A 61 48.49 -38.12 11.74
C CYS A 61 47.61 -37.11 11.02
N ASP A 62 48.19 -36.23 10.20
CA ASP A 62 47.53 -35.10 9.55
C ASP A 62 46.78 -34.20 10.56
N ILE A 63 47.49 -33.79 11.62
CA ILE A 63 46.94 -32.95 12.69
C ILE A 63 47.82 -31.73 12.98
N ASN A 64 47.16 -30.64 13.36
CA ASN A 64 47.80 -29.37 13.68
C ASN A 64 48.10 -29.26 15.19
N ILE A 65 49.33 -28.88 15.51
CA ILE A 65 49.88 -28.85 16.87
C ILE A 65 50.58 -27.50 17.10
N CYS A 66 50.33 -26.86 18.24
CA CYS A 66 51.03 -25.63 18.59
C CYS A 66 52.49 -25.91 18.99
N CYS A 67 53.37 -24.93 18.76
CA CYS A 67 54.80 -25.06 19.07
C CYS A 67 55.06 -25.48 20.53
N LEU A 68 54.21 -25.05 21.47
CA LEU A 68 54.32 -25.44 22.88
C LEU A 68 53.94 -26.90 23.13
N CYS A 69 52.93 -27.44 22.46
CA CYS A 69 52.54 -28.85 22.60
C CYS A 69 53.57 -29.79 21.97
N PHE A 70 54.15 -29.38 20.84
CA PHE A 70 55.27 -30.07 20.21
C PHE A 70 56.52 -30.06 21.10
N ALA A 71 56.92 -28.89 21.62
CA ALA A 71 58.10 -28.75 22.48
C ALA A 71 57.99 -29.58 23.78
N ASN A 72 56.77 -29.77 24.29
CA ASN A 72 56.49 -30.63 25.44
C ASN A 72 56.33 -32.13 25.09
N GLY A 73 56.46 -32.51 23.82
CA GLY A 73 56.37 -33.90 23.37
C GLY A 73 55.04 -34.57 23.69
N ARG A 74 53.93 -33.82 23.62
CA ARG A 74 52.60 -34.32 24.04
C ARG A 74 52.08 -35.40 23.09
N GLU A 75 51.71 -36.55 23.66
CA GLU A 75 51.04 -37.65 22.96
C GLU A 75 49.55 -37.67 23.31
N PHE A 76 48.69 -37.92 22.33
CA PHE A 76 47.24 -37.98 22.53
C PHE A 76 46.57 -38.75 21.38
N LEU A 77 45.47 -39.45 21.67
CA LEU A 77 44.79 -40.34 20.72
C LEU A 77 45.81 -41.32 20.07
N ASN A 78 45.97 -41.24 18.75
CA ASN A 78 46.89 -42.04 17.95
C ASN A 78 48.20 -41.31 17.63
N HIS A 79 48.39 -40.08 18.12
CA HIS A 79 49.58 -39.28 17.89
C HIS A 79 50.70 -39.64 18.87
N LYS A 80 51.90 -39.90 18.32
CA LYS A 80 53.13 -40.16 19.08
C LYS A 80 54.18 -39.09 18.81
N ASN A 81 55.01 -38.82 19.82
CA ASN A 81 56.05 -37.79 19.75
C ASN A 81 57.22 -38.11 18.80
N ASN A 82 57.24 -39.33 18.25
CA ASN A 82 58.24 -39.83 17.32
C ASN A 82 57.76 -39.81 15.85
N HIS A 83 56.58 -39.26 15.59
CA HIS A 83 56.09 -39.11 14.22
C HIS A 83 56.91 -38.07 13.46
N ASP A 84 56.87 -38.15 12.13
CA ASP A 84 57.45 -37.11 11.30
C ASP A 84 56.57 -35.84 11.35
N TYR A 85 57.23 -34.69 11.44
CA TYR A 85 56.60 -33.38 11.54
C TYR A 85 57.03 -32.46 10.40
N SER A 86 56.12 -31.62 9.92
CA SER A 86 56.39 -30.51 9.02
C SER A 86 56.02 -29.18 9.69
N ILE A 87 56.68 -28.10 9.27
CA ILE A 87 56.40 -26.74 9.76
C ILE A 87 55.49 -26.09 8.73
N PHE A 88 54.36 -25.57 9.18
CA PHE A 88 53.50 -24.73 8.37
C PHE A 88 53.90 -23.26 8.59
N ASP A 89 54.31 -22.61 7.52
CA ASP A 89 54.70 -21.19 7.49
C ASP A 89 54.05 -20.52 6.26
N ASP A 90 53.54 -19.31 6.46
CA ASP A 90 52.86 -18.47 5.47
C ASP A 90 53.71 -17.28 5.02
N ASN A 91 54.95 -17.16 5.52
CA ASN A 91 55.87 -16.08 5.21
C ASN A 91 56.76 -16.38 3.99
N PHE A 92 56.15 -16.80 2.88
CA PHE A 92 56.84 -17.02 1.61
C PHE A 92 56.11 -16.32 0.46
N VAL A 93 56.82 -16.01 -0.62
CA VAL A 93 56.22 -15.38 -1.82
C VAL A 93 55.45 -16.44 -2.59
N LEU A 94 54.14 -16.22 -2.81
CA LEU A 94 53.27 -17.19 -3.47
C LEU A 94 53.40 -17.16 -5.00
N PHE A 95 53.55 -15.97 -5.59
CA PHE A 95 53.68 -15.80 -7.03
C PHE A 95 55.07 -15.27 -7.41
N GLU A 96 55.76 -15.94 -8.35
CA GLU A 96 57.15 -15.62 -8.74
C GLU A 96 57.36 -14.16 -9.20
N ASN A 97 56.32 -13.52 -9.72
CA ASN A 97 56.33 -12.13 -10.19
C ASN A 97 55.72 -11.12 -9.19
N SER A 98 55.48 -11.54 -7.95
CA SER A 98 54.91 -10.70 -6.89
C SER A 98 55.92 -10.46 -5.76
N ASN A 99 55.78 -9.34 -5.07
CA ASN A 99 56.44 -9.06 -3.81
C ASN A 99 55.54 -9.37 -2.60
N TRP A 100 54.43 -10.08 -2.83
CA TRP A 100 53.40 -10.39 -1.82
C TRP A 100 53.70 -11.73 -1.16
N THR A 101 53.59 -11.76 0.16
CA THR A 101 53.67 -13.00 0.95
C THR A 101 52.34 -13.74 0.91
N ALA A 102 52.37 -15.07 1.03
CA ALA A 102 51.15 -15.89 1.11
C ALA A 102 50.24 -15.45 2.27
N ARG A 103 50.83 -14.93 3.36
CA ARG A 103 50.10 -14.27 4.44
C ARG A 103 49.34 -13.01 4.00
N GLU A 104 49.95 -12.13 3.21
CA GLU A 104 49.29 -10.94 2.68
C GLU A 104 48.19 -11.30 1.67
N GLU A 105 48.40 -12.36 0.88
CA GLU A 105 47.38 -12.90 -0.03
C GLU A 105 46.16 -13.45 0.73
N LEU A 106 46.36 -14.18 1.82
CA LEU A 106 45.28 -14.66 2.68
C LEU A 106 44.50 -13.49 3.29
N ILE A 107 45.19 -12.48 3.83
CA ILE A 107 44.55 -11.28 4.37
C ILE A 107 43.73 -10.58 3.29
N LEU A 108 44.25 -10.43 2.06
CA LEU A 108 43.51 -9.83 0.94
C LEU A 108 42.21 -10.59 0.62
N LEU A 109 42.27 -11.91 0.51
CA LEU A 109 41.12 -12.72 0.13
C LEU A 109 40.08 -12.84 1.25
N ASP A 110 40.52 -13.06 2.50
CA ASP A 110 39.62 -13.17 3.65
C ASP A 110 38.89 -11.84 3.89
N THR A 111 39.60 -10.71 3.82
CA THR A 111 38.97 -9.39 3.98
C THR A 111 38.01 -9.03 2.87
N LEU A 112 38.31 -9.43 1.62
CA LEU A 112 37.37 -9.27 0.51
C LEU A 112 36.15 -10.18 0.64
N LEU A 113 36.33 -11.41 1.15
CA LEU A 113 35.24 -12.34 1.40
C LEU A 113 34.30 -11.82 2.50
N ASP A 114 34.86 -11.30 3.59
CA ASP A 114 34.09 -10.82 4.75
C ASP A 114 33.37 -9.49 4.48
N TYR A 115 34.05 -8.53 3.84
CA TYR A 115 33.56 -7.15 3.75
C TYR A 115 33.27 -6.66 2.33
N GLY A 116 33.81 -7.30 1.29
CA GLY A 116 33.62 -6.87 -0.11
C GLY A 116 34.11 -5.45 -0.42
N ASN A 117 35.01 -4.88 0.40
CA ASN A 117 35.42 -3.47 0.30
C ASN A 117 36.95 -3.28 0.42
N PHE A 118 37.59 -2.90 -0.69
CA PHE A 118 39.04 -2.61 -0.78
C PHE A 118 39.54 -1.52 0.17
N GLY A 119 38.69 -0.59 0.62
CA GLY A 119 39.07 0.43 1.59
C GLY A 119 39.31 -0.12 3.01
N LEU A 120 38.71 -1.26 3.34
CA LEU A 120 38.96 -1.96 4.61
C LEU A 120 40.19 -2.87 4.51
N VAL A 121 40.45 -3.43 3.33
CA VAL A 121 41.66 -4.20 3.03
C VAL A 121 42.93 -3.36 3.21
N ASP A 122 42.92 -2.12 2.71
CA ASP A 122 44.02 -1.14 2.85
C ASP A 122 44.41 -0.87 4.31
N ARG A 123 43.46 -0.99 5.25
CA ARG A 123 43.73 -0.84 6.70
C ARG A 123 44.42 -2.06 7.30
N GLN A 124 44.25 -3.24 6.71
CA GLN A 124 44.84 -4.49 7.20
C GLN A 124 46.18 -4.81 6.53
N LEU A 125 46.49 -4.18 5.39
CA LEU A 125 47.74 -4.30 4.66
C LEU A 125 48.50 -2.95 4.67
N PRO A 126 49.16 -2.58 5.78
CA PRO A 126 49.80 -1.26 5.93
C PRO A 126 50.99 -1.03 4.99
N ASN A 127 51.53 -2.10 4.39
CA ASN A 127 52.70 -2.05 3.51
C ASN A 127 52.35 -1.76 2.04
N HIS A 128 51.07 -1.79 1.67
CA HIS A 128 50.61 -1.65 0.29
C HIS A 128 49.56 -0.55 0.20
N SER A 129 49.59 0.25 -0.86
CA SER A 129 48.57 1.27 -1.09
C SER A 129 47.31 0.68 -1.72
N LEU A 130 46.15 1.30 -1.46
CA LEU A 130 44.86 0.92 -2.07
C LEU A 130 44.89 0.74 -3.60
N ARG A 131 45.75 1.48 -4.31
CA ARG A 131 45.94 1.32 -5.77
C ARG A 131 46.70 0.06 -6.11
N GLU A 132 47.77 -0.24 -5.36
CA GLU A 132 48.56 -1.46 -5.53
C GLU A 132 47.74 -2.70 -5.19
N ILE A 133 46.94 -2.65 -4.12
CA ILE A 133 46.05 -3.76 -3.72
C ILE A 133 45.05 -4.11 -4.83
N LYS A 134 44.41 -3.10 -5.42
CA LYS A 134 43.45 -3.31 -6.52
C LYS A 134 44.12 -3.86 -7.77
N ASN A 135 45.24 -3.26 -8.18
CA ASN A 135 45.97 -3.71 -9.36
C ASN A 135 46.47 -5.15 -9.16
N HIS A 136 46.96 -5.48 -7.96
CA HIS A 136 47.41 -6.83 -7.62
C HIS A 136 46.26 -7.83 -7.70
N TYR A 137 45.11 -7.52 -7.11
CA TYR A 137 43.91 -8.37 -7.20
C TYR A 137 43.47 -8.60 -8.65
N ASP A 138 43.40 -7.52 -9.44
CA ASP A 138 42.99 -7.58 -10.84
C ASP A 138 43.98 -8.40 -11.67
N GLU A 139 45.29 -8.22 -11.50
CA GLU A 139 46.29 -8.93 -12.29
C GLU A 139 46.39 -10.43 -11.93
N PHE A 140 46.47 -10.76 -10.65
CA PHE A 140 46.77 -12.13 -10.21
C PHE A 140 45.52 -13.01 -10.12
N TYR A 141 44.37 -12.47 -9.69
CA TYR A 141 43.13 -13.23 -9.48
C TYR A 141 42.11 -13.07 -10.63
N LEU A 142 41.87 -11.86 -11.14
CA LEU A 142 40.90 -11.67 -12.24
C LEU A 142 41.50 -12.02 -13.61
N MET A 143 42.71 -11.52 -13.90
CA MET A 143 43.41 -11.75 -15.17
C MET A 143 44.19 -13.07 -15.19
N LYS A 144 44.11 -13.86 -14.11
CA LYS A 144 44.73 -15.19 -13.97
C LYS A 144 46.24 -15.24 -14.23
N LYS A 145 46.97 -14.16 -13.91
CA LYS A 145 48.44 -14.15 -14.04
C LYS A 145 49.19 -14.80 -12.86
N GLY A 146 48.47 -15.22 -11.81
CA GLY A 146 49.10 -15.76 -10.59
C GLY A 146 49.50 -17.24 -10.65
N SER A 147 48.56 -18.16 -10.87
CA SER A 147 48.88 -19.59 -10.95
C SER A 147 47.86 -20.36 -11.80
N ASN A 148 48.37 -21.30 -12.61
CA ASN A 148 47.54 -22.24 -13.38
C ASN A 148 46.88 -23.33 -12.50
N LEU A 149 47.23 -23.38 -11.21
CA LEU A 149 46.67 -24.30 -10.21
C LEU A 149 45.37 -23.77 -9.56
N LEU A 150 45.05 -22.49 -9.74
CA LEU A 150 43.79 -21.93 -9.26
C LEU A 150 42.62 -22.60 -10.00
N PRO A 151 41.49 -22.89 -9.31
CA PRO A 151 40.35 -23.52 -9.93
C PRO A 151 39.91 -22.77 -11.19
N ASN A 152 39.83 -23.49 -12.32
CA ASN A 152 39.21 -22.93 -13.50
C ASN A 152 37.72 -22.76 -13.23
N PHE A 153 37.28 -21.53 -12.99
CA PHE A 153 35.87 -21.20 -13.13
C PHE A 153 35.46 -21.62 -14.54
N GLN A 154 34.64 -22.66 -14.65
CA GLN A 154 33.96 -22.95 -15.90
C GLN A 154 33.23 -21.65 -16.24
N PRO A 155 33.49 -21.01 -17.41
CA PRO A 155 32.66 -19.89 -17.82
C PRO A 155 31.24 -20.44 -17.81
N LEU A 156 30.37 -19.89 -16.97
CA LEU A 156 28.98 -20.33 -16.85
C LEU A 156 28.42 -20.36 -18.27
N GLN A 157 28.38 -21.55 -18.87
CA GLN A 157 27.94 -21.73 -20.23
C GLN A 157 26.44 -21.57 -20.17
N ASN A 158 25.97 -20.34 -20.36
CA ASN A 158 24.56 -19.96 -20.40
C ASN A 158 23.72 -20.44 -19.20
N SER A 159 24.16 -20.16 -17.98
CA SER A 159 23.19 -19.79 -16.95
C SER A 159 22.75 -18.34 -17.21
N ILE A 160 22.06 -18.13 -18.33
CA ILE A 160 20.97 -17.16 -18.38
C ILE A 160 19.87 -17.79 -17.52
N LYS A 161 20.08 -17.89 -16.20
CA LYS A 161 18.97 -17.93 -15.27
C LYS A 161 18.30 -16.59 -15.51
N ASN A 162 17.21 -16.62 -16.29
CA ASN A 162 16.35 -15.50 -16.66
C ASN A 162 16.99 -14.17 -16.32
N GLN A 163 17.60 -13.49 -17.31
CA GLN A 163 17.80 -12.05 -17.18
C GLN A 163 16.49 -11.55 -16.59
N MET A 164 16.51 -11.13 -15.32
CA MET A 164 15.31 -10.60 -14.69
C MET A 164 15.12 -9.31 -15.44
N VAL A 165 14.44 -9.39 -16.58
CA VAL A 165 13.91 -8.23 -17.25
C VAL A 165 13.02 -7.66 -16.16
N PRO A 166 13.41 -6.53 -15.53
CA PRO A 166 12.53 -5.92 -14.56
C PRO A 166 11.27 -5.68 -15.38
N TYR A 167 10.17 -6.30 -14.97
CA TYR A 167 8.90 -6.03 -15.61
C TYR A 167 8.65 -4.54 -15.38
N ARG A 168 9.02 -3.71 -16.36
CA ARG A 168 8.84 -2.25 -16.34
C ARG A 168 7.38 -1.99 -16.59
N PHE A 169 6.57 -2.35 -15.61
CA PHE A 169 5.17 -2.02 -15.56
C PHE A 169 5.04 -0.61 -15.04
N ARG A 170 4.20 0.19 -15.71
CA ARG A 170 3.87 1.53 -15.24
C ARG A 170 3.03 1.41 -13.98
N LEU A 171 3.69 1.53 -12.83
CA LEU A 171 3.09 1.44 -11.49
C LEU A 171 1.92 2.41 -11.27
N ASN A 172 1.82 3.45 -12.09
CA ASN A 172 0.84 4.53 -11.96
C ASN A 172 -0.49 4.25 -12.67
N ASP A 173 -0.58 3.24 -13.54
CA ASP A 173 -1.76 3.07 -14.41
C ASP A 173 -2.77 2.02 -13.88
N ILE A 174 -2.43 1.26 -12.83
CA ILE A 174 -3.33 0.26 -12.24
C ILE A 174 -3.26 0.30 -10.71
N ASP A 175 -4.35 0.76 -10.09
CA ASP A 175 -4.59 0.78 -8.64
C ASP A 175 -4.73 -0.64 -8.02
N ASP A 176 -4.75 -1.67 -8.86
CA ASP A 176 -4.90 -3.08 -8.49
C ASP A 176 -3.62 -3.91 -8.72
N PRO A 177 -3.18 -4.73 -7.75
CA PRO A 177 -3.70 -4.81 -6.38
C PRO A 177 -3.33 -3.56 -5.55
N PRO A 178 -4.10 -3.22 -4.50
CA PRO A 178 -3.90 -2.02 -3.70
C PRO A 178 -2.48 -1.92 -3.14
N ARG A 179 -1.86 -0.75 -3.33
CA ARG A 179 -0.49 -0.43 -2.90
C ARG A 179 -0.53 0.54 -1.73
N TYR A 180 -0.91 0.05 -0.56
CA TYR A 180 -0.91 0.87 0.63
C TYR A 180 0.51 1.15 1.11
N ASN A 181 0.78 2.38 1.55
CA ASN A 181 2.04 2.71 2.18
C ASN A 181 2.26 1.84 3.43
N PRO A 182 3.52 1.41 3.70
CA PRO A 182 3.86 0.72 4.94
C PRO A 182 3.33 1.50 6.16
N ASN A 183 2.82 0.78 7.16
CA ASN A 183 2.21 1.32 8.38
C ASN A 183 0.86 2.06 8.25
N SER A 184 0.26 2.12 7.06
CA SER A 184 -1.10 2.65 6.93
C SER A 184 -2.16 1.66 7.45
N VAL A 185 -3.37 2.16 7.77
CA VAL A 185 -4.48 1.30 8.21
C VAL A 185 -4.84 0.26 7.14
N GLY A 186 -4.83 0.66 5.86
CA GLY A 186 -5.08 -0.24 4.74
C GLY A 186 -4.04 -1.35 4.66
N TYR A 187 -2.76 -1.01 4.90
CA TYR A 187 -1.66 -1.96 4.92
C TYR A 187 -1.85 -3.07 5.97
N HIS A 188 -2.11 -2.67 7.23
CA HIS A 188 -2.36 -3.62 8.31
C HIS A 188 -3.64 -4.43 8.10
N THR A 189 -4.69 -3.82 7.54
CA THR A 189 -5.96 -4.52 7.24
C THR A 189 -5.76 -5.64 6.20
N MET A 190 -4.78 -5.51 5.30
CA MET A 190 -4.43 -6.54 4.32
C MET A 190 -3.28 -7.45 4.77
N ALA A 191 -3.02 -7.55 6.08
CA ALA A 191 -1.93 -8.36 6.63
C ALA A 191 -0.54 -8.01 6.05
N GLY A 192 -0.32 -6.74 5.71
CA GLY A 192 0.93 -6.26 5.12
C GLY A 192 1.18 -6.82 3.73
N TYR A 193 0.13 -6.94 2.90
CA TYR A 193 0.28 -7.40 1.52
C TYR A 193 1.17 -6.45 0.70
N ASN A 194 2.26 -6.99 0.17
CA ASN A 194 3.18 -6.30 -0.71
C ASN A 194 2.90 -6.69 -2.17
N ALA A 195 2.32 -5.74 -2.91
CA ALA A 195 1.96 -5.92 -4.32
C ALA A 195 3.15 -6.28 -5.22
N ALA A 196 4.35 -5.75 -4.95
CA ALA A 196 5.54 -5.99 -5.78
C ALA A 196 6.08 -7.43 -5.60
N ARG A 197 5.97 -7.98 -4.39
CA ARG A 197 6.39 -9.35 -4.06
C ARG A 197 5.26 -10.38 -4.22
N SER A 198 4.01 -9.92 -4.34
CA SER A 198 2.81 -10.75 -4.27
C SER A 198 2.78 -11.62 -3.00
N ASP A 199 3.18 -11.04 -1.88
CA ASP A 199 3.33 -11.75 -0.60
C ASP A 199 2.88 -10.90 0.59
N PHE A 200 2.75 -11.52 1.76
CA PHE A 200 2.28 -10.88 2.99
C PHE A 200 3.42 -10.77 4.01
N GLU A 201 3.54 -9.63 4.68
CA GLU A 201 4.45 -9.52 5.83
C GLU A 201 3.93 -10.29 7.05
N LEU A 202 2.62 -10.28 7.28
CA LEU A 202 2.00 -11.03 8.37
C LEU A 202 1.50 -12.37 7.82
N GLU A 203 2.28 -13.42 8.04
CA GLU A 203 1.92 -14.78 7.63
C GLU A 203 0.78 -15.38 8.47
N TYR A 204 0.04 -16.31 7.87
CA TYR A 204 -0.90 -17.15 8.61
C TYR A 204 -0.14 -18.08 9.56
N ASP A 205 -0.56 -18.18 10.83
CA ASP A 205 0.12 -18.99 11.85
C ASP A 205 1.60 -18.61 12.01
N SER A 206 1.88 -17.35 12.40
CA SER A 206 3.25 -16.80 12.60
C SER A 206 4.15 -17.57 13.56
N ASN A 207 3.60 -18.53 14.30
CA ASN A 207 4.26 -19.32 15.34
C ASN A 207 4.66 -20.71 14.84
N ALA A 208 4.59 -21.00 13.54
CA ALA A 208 4.95 -22.33 13.05
C ALA A 208 6.42 -22.65 13.30
N GLU A 209 7.28 -21.64 13.21
CA GLU A 209 8.73 -21.70 13.42
C GLU A 209 9.09 -22.08 14.88
N ASP A 210 8.20 -21.79 15.84
CA ASP A 210 8.39 -22.18 17.25
C ASP A 210 8.52 -23.69 17.42
N LEU A 211 7.87 -24.49 16.55
CA LEU A 211 8.00 -25.95 16.54
C LEU A 211 9.44 -26.40 16.28
N ILE A 212 10.15 -25.70 15.40
CA ILE A 212 11.54 -26.01 15.05
C ILE A 212 12.51 -25.33 16.01
N ALA A 213 12.17 -24.19 16.58
CA ALA A 213 13.03 -23.49 17.54
C ALA A 213 13.40 -24.38 18.75
N SER A 214 12.52 -25.30 19.13
CA SER A 214 12.76 -26.27 20.21
C SER A 214 13.56 -27.51 19.80
N LEU A 215 13.79 -27.73 18.49
CA LEU A 215 14.56 -28.88 18.00
C LEU A 215 16.05 -28.66 18.26
N ASN A 216 16.60 -29.46 19.17
CA ASN A 216 18.03 -29.51 19.39
C ASN A 216 18.64 -30.56 18.45
N PHE A 217 19.27 -30.11 17.36
CA PHE A 217 19.92 -30.98 16.37
C PHE A 217 21.26 -31.56 16.84
N LYS A 218 21.57 -31.51 18.15
CA LYS A 218 22.76 -32.17 18.69
C LYS A 218 22.76 -33.62 18.20
N ASN A 219 23.82 -33.99 17.48
CA ASN A 219 23.99 -35.27 16.81
C ASN A 219 23.69 -36.39 17.80
N ILE A 220 22.51 -37.00 17.67
CA ILE A 220 22.16 -38.20 18.44
C ILE A 220 23.15 -39.26 17.97
N ASP A 221 23.92 -39.81 18.92
CA ASP A 221 24.88 -40.85 18.59
C ASP A 221 24.14 -42.05 17.99
N ARG A 222 24.63 -42.54 16.85
CA ARG A 222 24.05 -43.73 16.18
C ARG A 222 24.16 -44.98 17.04
N SER A 223 25.02 -44.96 18.06
CA SER A 223 25.19 -46.03 19.03
C SER A 223 24.09 -46.08 20.11
N ASP A 224 23.26 -45.04 20.25
CA ASP A 224 22.20 -44.97 21.25
C ASP A 224 21.08 -46.01 20.97
N PRO A 225 20.69 -46.86 21.93
CA PRO A 225 19.57 -47.80 21.80
C PRO A 225 18.24 -47.16 21.39
N HIS A 226 18.07 -45.86 21.63
CA HIS A 226 16.87 -45.09 21.29
C HIS A 226 17.02 -44.20 20.04
N TYR A 227 18.11 -44.35 19.28
CA TYR A 227 18.41 -43.54 18.09
C TYR A 227 17.23 -43.47 17.10
N GLU A 228 16.62 -44.62 16.76
CA GLU A 228 15.53 -44.70 15.80
C GLU A 228 14.26 -43.98 16.30
N LEU A 229 13.90 -44.19 17.57
CA LEU A 229 12.75 -43.53 18.18
C LEU A 229 12.93 -42.01 18.23
N MET A 230 14.10 -41.54 18.66
CA MET A 230 14.40 -40.11 18.76
C MET A 230 14.42 -39.44 17.38
N THR A 231 15.03 -40.10 16.39
CA THR A 231 15.03 -39.64 14.98
C THR A 231 13.60 -39.56 14.44
N ASN A 232 12.77 -40.57 14.68
CA ASN A 232 11.36 -40.57 14.26
C ASN A 232 10.54 -39.45 14.92
N LEU A 233 10.79 -39.13 16.19
CA LEU A 233 10.16 -38.00 16.87
C LEU A 233 10.59 -36.66 16.26
N GLN A 234 11.88 -36.47 15.95
CA GLN A 234 12.38 -35.28 15.25
C GLN A 234 11.75 -35.15 13.86
N CYS A 235 11.69 -36.24 13.09
CA CYS A 235 11.01 -36.28 11.78
C CYS A 235 9.51 -35.95 11.89
N ALA A 236 8.84 -36.38 12.96
CA ALA A 236 7.42 -36.07 13.20
C ALA A 236 7.19 -34.58 13.49
N ILE A 237 8.11 -33.92 14.20
CA ILE A 237 8.08 -32.46 14.43
C ILE A 237 8.26 -31.72 13.11
N ILE A 238 9.27 -32.08 12.31
CA ILE A 238 9.52 -31.50 10.98
C ILE A 238 8.31 -31.71 10.05
N SER A 239 7.73 -32.91 10.05
CA SER A 239 6.51 -33.21 9.28
C SER A 239 5.31 -32.35 9.72
N SER A 240 5.23 -32.03 11.01
CA SER A 240 4.19 -31.15 11.55
C SER A 240 4.40 -29.69 11.13
N TYR A 241 5.65 -29.22 11.11
CA TYR A 241 6.00 -27.92 10.55
C TYR A 241 5.69 -27.82 9.05
N ASN A 242 6.09 -28.81 8.26
CA ASN A 242 5.80 -28.85 6.83
C ASN A 242 4.30 -28.81 6.54
N ARG A 243 3.47 -29.49 7.35
CA ARG A 243 2.01 -29.40 7.24
C ARG A 243 1.48 -27.97 7.45
N ARG A 244 2.06 -27.21 8.39
CA ARG A 244 1.68 -25.79 8.61
C ARG A 244 2.09 -24.92 7.43
N LEU A 245 3.29 -25.11 6.88
CA LEU A 245 3.72 -24.39 5.67
C LEU A 245 2.85 -24.70 4.45
N LEU A 246 2.45 -25.96 4.27
CA LEU A 246 1.51 -26.34 3.22
C LEU A 246 0.16 -25.65 3.38
N GLU A 247 -0.35 -25.51 4.61
CA GLU A 247 -1.60 -24.79 4.86
C GLU A 247 -1.46 -23.28 4.60
N ARG A 248 -0.31 -22.66 4.96
CA ARG A 248 0.01 -21.27 4.58
C ARG A 248 -0.06 -21.09 3.07
N GLN A 249 0.63 -21.98 2.34
CA GLN A 249 0.66 -21.93 0.88
C GLN A 249 -0.72 -22.15 0.27
N ARG A 250 -1.49 -23.13 0.78
CA ARG A 250 -2.86 -23.40 0.33
C ARG A 250 -3.74 -22.16 0.46
N ARG A 251 -3.62 -21.41 1.56
CA ARG A 251 -4.37 -20.15 1.77
C ARG A 251 -3.94 -19.05 0.80
N LYS A 252 -2.63 -18.86 0.58
CA LYS A 252 -2.11 -17.92 -0.44
C LYS A 252 -2.66 -18.27 -1.83
N THR A 253 -2.72 -19.56 -2.18
CA THR A 253 -3.32 -20.03 -3.44
C THR A 253 -4.82 -19.72 -3.55
N ILE A 254 -5.60 -19.94 -2.48
CA ILE A 254 -7.04 -19.61 -2.48
C ILE A 254 -7.26 -18.11 -2.65
N ILE A 255 -6.50 -17.28 -1.93
CA ILE A 255 -6.56 -15.82 -2.02
C ILE A 255 -6.29 -15.37 -3.45
N ARG A 256 -5.25 -15.93 -4.08
CA ARG A 256 -4.88 -15.63 -5.47
C ARG A 256 -5.96 -16.09 -6.47
N ASN A 257 -6.42 -17.33 -6.37
CA ASN A 257 -7.37 -17.93 -7.31
C ASN A 257 -8.72 -17.21 -7.36
N HIS A 258 -9.15 -16.62 -6.25
CA HIS A 258 -10.43 -15.91 -6.12
C HIS A 258 -10.27 -14.39 -6.05
N GLY A 259 -9.05 -13.86 -6.23
CA GLY A 259 -8.78 -12.43 -6.21
C GLY A 259 -9.16 -11.73 -4.89
N LEU A 260 -9.05 -12.41 -3.75
CA LEU A 260 -9.58 -11.94 -2.46
C LEU A 260 -8.82 -10.73 -1.87
N ILE A 261 -7.67 -10.37 -2.45
CA ILE A 261 -6.95 -9.13 -2.12
C ILE A 261 -7.78 -7.89 -2.53
N LEU A 262 -8.62 -8.03 -3.55
CA LEU A 262 -9.46 -6.96 -4.09
C LEU A 262 -10.80 -6.86 -3.35
N ILE A 263 -10.75 -6.70 -2.02
CA ILE A 263 -11.91 -6.78 -1.11
C ILE A 263 -13.13 -6.00 -1.62
N ARG A 264 -12.94 -4.76 -2.08
CA ARG A 264 -14.03 -3.93 -2.62
C ARG A 264 -14.66 -4.53 -3.88
N LYS A 265 -13.85 -5.03 -4.81
CA LYS A 265 -14.34 -5.68 -6.03
C LYS A 265 -15.02 -7.01 -5.71
N THR A 266 -14.47 -7.80 -4.80
CA THR A 266 -15.08 -9.06 -4.36
C THR A 266 -16.44 -8.81 -3.72
N ILE A 267 -16.56 -7.80 -2.84
CA ILE A 267 -17.82 -7.41 -2.22
C ILE A 267 -18.82 -6.90 -3.28
N GLY A 268 -18.37 -6.01 -4.18
CA GLY A 268 -19.20 -5.51 -5.28
C GLY A 268 -19.72 -6.62 -6.20
N TRP A 269 -18.87 -7.58 -6.55
CA TRP A 269 -19.24 -8.76 -7.32
C TRP A 269 -20.30 -9.61 -6.61
N LEU A 270 -20.17 -9.82 -5.30
CA LEU A 270 -21.16 -10.54 -4.48
C LEU A 270 -22.50 -9.81 -4.39
N HIS A 271 -22.49 -8.48 -4.29
CA HIS A 271 -23.71 -7.66 -4.22
C HIS A 271 -24.61 -7.81 -5.45
N ARG A 272 -24.07 -8.19 -6.62
CA ARG A 272 -24.87 -8.51 -7.81
C ARG A 272 -25.91 -9.61 -7.55
N TYR A 273 -25.66 -10.47 -6.57
CA TYR A 273 -26.53 -11.58 -6.20
C TYR A 273 -27.52 -11.25 -5.06
N ASP A 274 -27.56 -10.00 -4.55
CA ASP A 274 -28.44 -9.63 -3.43
C ASP A 274 -29.93 -9.85 -3.75
N ALA A 275 -30.36 -9.52 -4.96
CA ALA A 275 -31.76 -9.62 -5.38
C ALA A 275 -32.24 -11.07 -5.60
N THR A 276 -31.32 -12.04 -5.69
CA THR A 276 -31.62 -13.40 -6.18
C THR A 276 -31.20 -14.47 -5.18
N VAL A 277 -29.92 -14.51 -4.83
CA VAL A 277 -29.35 -15.48 -3.89
C VAL A 277 -29.42 -14.96 -2.46
N THR A 278 -29.35 -13.64 -2.26
CA THR A 278 -29.32 -12.93 -0.97
C THR A 278 -28.01 -13.08 -0.20
N ARG A 279 -27.66 -12.05 0.57
CA ARG A 279 -26.43 -11.96 1.38
C ARG A 279 -26.20 -13.13 2.33
N ARG A 280 -27.25 -13.67 2.92
CA ARG A 280 -27.15 -14.80 3.84
C ARG A 280 -26.71 -16.09 3.15
N VAL A 281 -27.12 -16.30 1.90
CA VAL A 281 -26.84 -17.53 1.17
C VAL A 281 -25.49 -17.43 0.48
N TYR A 282 -25.20 -16.36 -0.28
CA TYR A 282 -23.89 -16.26 -0.94
C TYR A 282 -22.75 -16.15 0.06
N GLY A 283 -22.96 -15.54 1.25
CA GLY A 283 -21.97 -15.53 2.32
C GLY A 283 -21.64 -16.94 2.85
N LYS A 284 -22.60 -17.88 2.83
CA LYS A 284 -22.32 -19.30 3.09
C LYS A 284 -21.62 -19.96 1.90
N MET A 285 -21.99 -19.57 0.67
CA MET A 285 -21.38 -20.12 -0.54
C MET A 285 -19.90 -19.80 -0.66
N CYS A 286 -19.44 -18.64 -0.18
CA CYS A 286 -18.01 -18.29 -0.17
C CYS A 286 -17.10 -19.34 0.52
N ARG A 287 -17.64 -20.18 1.43
CA ARG A 287 -16.86 -21.28 2.03
C ARG A 287 -16.43 -22.33 1.00
N PHE A 288 -17.18 -22.47 -0.09
CA PHE A 288 -16.84 -23.39 -1.18
C PHE A 288 -15.69 -22.89 -2.06
N MET A 289 -15.25 -21.64 -1.93
CA MET A 289 -14.02 -21.16 -2.58
C MET A 289 -12.78 -22.00 -2.21
N GLN A 290 -12.82 -22.73 -1.08
CA GLN A 290 -11.75 -23.64 -0.67
C GLN A 290 -11.66 -24.91 -1.52
N PHE A 291 -12.75 -25.30 -2.19
CA PHE A 291 -12.87 -26.55 -2.93
C PHE A 291 -12.97 -26.35 -4.44
N TYR A 292 -13.31 -25.13 -4.88
CA TYR A 292 -13.46 -24.78 -6.28
C TYR A 292 -12.35 -23.83 -6.73
N THR A 293 -11.97 -23.96 -8.01
CA THR A 293 -11.19 -22.92 -8.69
C THR A 293 -12.06 -21.67 -8.91
N GLY A 294 -11.44 -20.51 -9.13
CA GLY A 294 -12.16 -19.24 -9.32
C GLY A 294 -13.27 -19.35 -10.35
N THR A 295 -12.96 -19.87 -11.54
CA THR A 295 -13.92 -20.02 -12.64
C THR A 295 -15.09 -20.94 -12.33
N HIS A 296 -14.85 -22.06 -11.65
CA HIS A 296 -15.91 -23.02 -11.33
C HIS A 296 -16.82 -22.48 -10.22
N PHE A 297 -16.26 -21.74 -9.27
CA PHE A 297 -17.04 -21.08 -8.22
C PHE A 297 -17.93 -19.98 -8.81
N GLU A 298 -17.40 -19.17 -9.73
CA GLU A 298 -18.18 -18.17 -10.46
C GLU A 298 -19.32 -18.81 -11.25
N TYR A 299 -19.04 -19.90 -11.96
CA TYR A 299 -20.08 -20.63 -12.70
C TYR A 299 -21.20 -21.16 -11.78
N LEU A 300 -20.85 -21.68 -10.60
CA LEU A 300 -21.82 -22.10 -9.59
C LEU A 300 -22.70 -20.92 -9.14
N MET A 301 -22.09 -19.77 -8.84
CA MET A 301 -22.79 -18.57 -8.38
C MET A 301 -23.72 -17.99 -9.46
N GLU A 302 -23.25 -17.92 -10.70
CA GLU A 302 -24.07 -17.50 -11.85
C GLU A 302 -25.21 -18.50 -12.13
N GLY A 303 -24.97 -19.80 -11.96
CA GLY A 303 -26.01 -20.81 -12.07
C GLY A 303 -27.12 -20.61 -11.02
N LEU A 304 -26.77 -20.37 -9.76
CA LEU A 304 -27.73 -20.06 -8.70
C LEU A 304 -28.50 -18.76 -8.97
N HIS A 305 -27.80 -17.73 -9.44
CA HIS A 305 -28.39 -16.46 -9.83
C HIS A 305 -29.43 -16.66 -10.94
N HIS A 306 -29.07 -17.38 -11.99
CA HIS A 306 -29.94 -17.67 -13.13
C HIS A 306 -31.19 -18.47 -12.72
N VAL A 307 -31.04 -19.50 -11.89
CA VAL A 307 -32.18 -20.28 -11.37
C VAL A 307 -33.14 -19.40 -10.57
N ALA A 308 -32.62 -18.50 -9.74
CA ALA A 308 -33.44 -17.56 -8.98
C ALA A 308 -34.15 -16.54 -9.89
N MET A 309 -33.48 -16.03 -10.92
CA MET A 309 -34.09 -15.15 -11.93
C MET A 309 -35.26 -15.83 -12.63
N LEU A 310 -35.08 -17.07 -13.09
CA LEU A 310 -36.15 -17.85 -13.71
C LEU A 310 -37.32 -18.10 -12.76
N LYS A 311 -37.06 -18.42 -11.49
CA LYS A 311 -38.12 -18.58 -10.48
C LYS A 311 -38.91 -17.28 -10.29
N ASN A 312 -38.23 -16.14 -10.21
CA ASN A 312 -38.88 -14.84 -10.07
C ASN A 312 -39.71 -14.50 -11.31
N GLU A 313 -39.22 -14.81 -12.51
CA GLU A 313 -39.96 -14.61 -13.75
C GLU A 313 -41.21 -15.49 -13.81
N ILE A 314 -41.09 -16.78 -13.48
CA ILE A 314 -42.23 -17.71 -13.41
C ILE A 314 -43.28 -17.20 -12.41
N LEU A 315 -42.86 -16.76 -11.22
CA LEU A 315 -43.76 -16.21 -10.21
C LEU A 315 -44.49 -14.96 -10.72
N ARG A 316 -43.77 -14.06 -11.41
CA ARG A 316 -44.33 -12.85 -12.02
C ARG A 316 -45.36 -13.18 -13.10
N LEU A 317 -45.05 -14.15 -13.98
CA LEU A 317 -45.98 -14.63 -15.00
C LEU A 317 -47.23 -15.26 -14.36
N CYS A 318 -47.07 -16.05 -13.30
CA CYS A 318 -48.20 -16.59 -12.54
C CYS A 318 -49.06 -15.48 -11.92
N GLU A 319 -48.46 -14.38 -11.44
CA GLU A 319 -49.19 -13.23 -10.93
C GLU A 319 -50.00 -12.51 -12.02
N PHE A 320 -49.45 -12.38 -13.23
CA PHE A 320 -50.18 -11.84 -14.38
C PHE A 320 -51.37 -12.70 -14.76
N LEU A 321 -51.18 -14.03 -14.77
CA LEU A 321 -52.27 -14.97 -15.04
C LEU A 321 -53.39 -14.86 -13.99
N LYS A 322 -53.06 -14.70 -12.70
CA LYS A 322 -54.05 -14.45 -11.64
C LYS A 322 -54.85 -13.17 -11.84
N LYS A 323 -54.25 -12.15 -12.49
CA LYS A 323 -54.91 -10.89 -12.84
C LYS A 323 -55.64 -10.94 -14.20
N GLY A 324 -55.72 -12.11 -14.83
CA GLY A 324 -56.38 -12.31 -16.12
C GLY A 324 -55.56 -11.89 -17.34
N ILE A 325 -54.29 -11.50 -17.17
CA ILE A 325 -53.42 -11.08 -18.26
C ILE A 325 -52.77 -12.32 -18.89
N ARG A 326 -53.11 -12.61 -20.15
CA ARG A 326 -52.64 -13.82 -20.87
C ARG A 326 -51.63 -13.54 -21.99
N SER A 327 -51.28 -12.28 -22.22
CA SER A 327 -50.41 -11.87 -23.33
C SER A 327 -49.24 -11.02 -22.82
N ILE A 328 -48.03 -11.26 -23.35
CA ILE A 328 -46.80 -10.55 -22.96
C ILE A 328 -46.90 -9.03 -23.25
N PRO A 329 -47.36 -8.58 -24.45
CA PRO A 329 -47.67 -7.16 -24.69
C PRO A 329 -48.61 -6.55 -23.65
N SER A 330 -49.68 -7.26 -23.29
CA SER A 330 -50.63 -6.79 -22.27
C SER A 330 -49.99 -6.70 -20.88
N ALA A 331 -49.07 -7.60 -20.54
CA ALA A 331 -48.29 -7.54 -19.30
C ALA A 331 -47.36 -6.32 -19.27
N LYS A 332 -46.69 -6.00 -20.40
CA LYS A 332 -45.87 -4.77 -20.52
C LYS A 332 -46.72 -3.51 -20.34
N LEU A 333 -47.87 -3.44 -21.01
CA LEU A 333 -48.81 -2.31 -20.86
C LEU A 333 -49.31 -2.19 -19.41
N TYR A 334 -49.67 -3.29 -18.77
CA TYR A 334 -50.08 -3.31 -17.37
C TYR A 334 -48.99 -2.77 -16.45
N LEU A 335 -47.74 -3.19 -16.61
CA LEU A 335 -46.62 -2.69 -15.81
C LEU A 335 -46.42 -1.19 -15.99
N HIS A 336 -46.49 -0.69 -17.22
CA HIS A 336 -46.35 0.73 -17.52
C HIS A 336 -47.48 1.56 -16.89
N LEU A 337 -48.74 1.11 -17.02
CA LEU A 337 -49.89 1.77 -16.40
C LEU A 337 -49.83 1.70 -14.86
N LYS A 338 -49.37 0.56 -14.32
CA LYS A 338 -49.19 0.38 -12.87
C LYS A 338 -48.13 1.33 -12.32
N GLN A 339 -46.99 1.46 -13.00
CA GLN A 339 -45.94 2.40 -12.62
C GLN A 339 -46.46 3.84 -12.61
N ARG A 340 -47.14 4.26 -13.69
CA ARG A 340 -47.72 5.62 -13.78
C ARG A 340 -48.77 5.88 -12.70
N TYR A 341 -49.56 4.86 -12.35
CA TYR A 341 -50.50 4.94 -11.24
C TYR A 341 -49.77 5.07 -9.90
N GLU A 342 -48.72 4.29 -9.65
CA GLU A 342 -47.91 4.37 -8.42
C GLU A 342 -47.20 5.73 -8.29
N GLU A 343 -46.66 6.26 -9.39
CA GLU A 343 -46.09 7.62 -9.47
C GLU A 343 -47.15 8.67 -9.12
N SER A 344 -48.33 8.63 -9.75
CA SER A 344 -49.43 9.54 -9.44
C SER A 344 -49.89 9.44 -7.98
N VAL A 345 -49.96 8.23 -7.42
CA VAL A 345 -50.28 8.03 -5.99
C VAL A 345 -49.20 8.62 -5.09
N ASN A 346 -47.92 8.46 -5.45
CA ASN A 346 -46.81 9.06 -4.71
C ASN A 346 -46.82 10.59 -4.78
N ASP A 347 -47.10 11.16 -5.95
CA ASP A 347 -47.27 12.60 -6.12
C ASP A 347 -48.41 13.10 -5.23
N VAL A 348 -49.57 12.44 -5.27
CA VAL A 348 -50.71 12.80 -4.39
C VAL A 348 -50.34 12.70 -2.91
N LYS A 349 -49.58 11.66 -2.49
CA LYS A 349 -49.10 11.55 -1.10
C LYS A 349 -48.12 12.68 -0.75
N MET A 350 -47.22 13.05 -1.66
CA MET A 350 -46.30 14.18 -1.48
C MET A 350 -47.05 15.51 -1.38
N PHE A 351 -48.06 15.73 -2.21
CA PHE A 351 -48.96 16.88 -2.15
C PHE A 351 -49.77 16.92 -0.84
N GLN A 352 -50.28 15.77 -0.37
CA GLN A 352 -51.04 15.67 0.90
C GLN A 352 -50.16 15.88 2.14
N ASN A 353 -48.90 15.44 2.08
CA ASN A 353 -47.93 15.61 3.17
C ASN A 353 -47.29 17.01 3.18
N ASN A 354 -47.41 17.77 2.10
CA ASN A 354 -46.94 19.15 2.05
C ASN A 354 -47.92 20.08 2.77
N THR A 355 -47.51 20.57 3.94
CA THR A 355 -48.33 21.42 4.82
C THR A 355 -48.75 22.74 4.19
N GLN A 356 -48.05 23.21 3.14
CA GLN A 356 -48.39 24.46 2.43
C GLN A 356 -49.58 24.34 1.48
N PHE A 357 -49.87 23.13 0.98
CA PHE A 357 -50.93 22.89 -0.03
C PHE A 357 -52.14 22.12 0.52
N ASN A 358 -52.14 21.77 1.80
CA ASN A 358 -53.27 21.09 2.43
C ASN A 358 -54.41 22.09 2.70
N TRP A 359 -55.41 22.12 1.79
CA TRP A 359 -56.57 23.02 1.89
C TRP A 359 -57.39 22.84 3.18
N LYS A 360 -57.30 21.68 3.86
CA LYS A 360 -57.93 21.47 5.18
C LYS A 360 -57.28 22.31 6.29
N VAL A 361 -56.06 22.82 6.10
CA VAL A 361 -55.37 23.67 7.08
C VAL A 361 -55.80 25.14 6.95
N LYS A 362 -56.20 25.61 5.76
CA LYS A 362 -56.60 27.02 5.54
C LYS A 362 -57.88 27.44 6.28
N HIS A 363 -58.74 26.51 6.69
CA HIS A 363 -59.91 26.82 7.53
C HIS A 363 -59.70 26.65 9.04
N SER A 364 -58.48 26.30 9.48
CA SER A 364 -58.18 26.11 10.92
C SER A 364 -57.19 27.10 11.51
N ILE A 365 -56.71 28.09 10.75
CA ILE A 365 -55.85 29.17 11.29
C ILE A 365 -56.74 30.28 11.85
N ALA A 366 -57.47 29.93 12.92
CA ALA A 366 -57.99 30.87 13.89
C ALA A 366 -58.12 30.12 15.22
N THR A 367 -57.01 29.57 15.72
CA THR A 367 -56.71 29.42 17.16
C THR A 367 -55.49 28.52 17.37
N SER A 368 -54.65 28.94 18.31
CA SER A 368 -53.63 28.15 19.00
C SER A 368 -52.51 27.53 18.16
N ALA A 369 -51.36 28.21 18.21
CA ALA A 369 -50.08 27.54 18.31
C ALA A 369 -50.14 26.49 19.42
N LEU A 370 -49.98 25.21 19.08
CA LEU A 370 -49.46 24.22 20.02
C LEU A 370 -48.78 23.07 19.26
N SER A 371 -47.53 22.86 19.64
CA SER A 371 -46.59 21.88 19.14
C SER A 371 -47.18 20.47 19.10
N SER A 372 -47.15 19.85 17.91
CA SER A 372 -47.45 18.42 17.76
C SER A 372 -46.27 17.59 18.28
N ASN A 373 -46.44 17.05 19.48
CA ASN A 373 -45.57 16.02 20.05
C ASN A 373 -45.60 14.76 19.18
N ILE A 374 -44.61 14.64 18.28
CA ILE A 374 -44.22 13.37 17.69
C ILE A 374 -43.77 12.47 18.84
N LYS A 375 -44.55 11.43 19.15
CA LYS A 375 -44.14 10.37 20.07
C LYS A 375 -42.88 9.70 19.52
N LYS A 376 -41.71 10.14 19.97
CA LYS A 376 -40.43 9.46 19.76
C LYS A 376 -40.52 8.12 20.48
N ARG A 377 -40.53 7.03 19.71
CA ARG A 377 -40.16 5.69 20.21
C ARG A 377 -38.84 5.84 20.95
N GLY A 378 -38.75 5.26 22.15
CA GLY A 378 -37.63 5.45 23.08
C GLY A 378 -36.27 5.26 22.41
N LEU A 379 -35.47 6.32 22.40
CA LEU A 379 -34.09 6.28 21.97
C LEU A 379 -33.22 5.88 23.16
N PHE A 380 -32.29 4.96 22.88
CA PHE A 380 -31.13 4.61 23.66
C PHE A 380 -30.45 5.82 24.32
N SER A 381 -29.76 5.56 25.44
CA SER A 381 -28.93 6.52 26.16
C SER A 381 -28.09 7.37 25.19
N PRO A 382 -28.13 8.71 25.26
CA PRO A 382 -27.32 9.57 24.41
C PRO A 382 -25.83 9.23 24.54
N LEU A 383 -25.10 9.24 23.42
CA LEU A 383 -23.67 8.97 23.43
C LEU A 383 -22.95 10.10 24.17
N GLU A 384 -22.08 9.78 25.13
CA GLU A 384 -21.20 10.77 25.73
C GLU A 384 -20.09 11.11 24.74
N VAL A 385 -20.16 12.31 24.17
CA VAL A 385 -19.32 12.72 23.02
C VAL A 385 -18.05 13.47 23.47
N LEU A 386 -17.98 13.86 24.75
CA LEU A 386 -16.86 14.57 25.35
C LEU A 386 -15.61 13.66 25.37
N GLY A 387 -14.50 14.15 24.83
CA GLY A 387 -13.23 13.41 24.77
C GLY A 387 -13.07 12.47 23.58
N LEU A 388 -14.08 12.33 22.71
CA LEU A 388 -13.95 11.55 21.48
C LEU A 388 -13.17 12.32 20.41
N PRO A 389 -12.38 11.63 19.55
CA PRO A 389 -11.65 12.27 18.46
C PRO A 389 -12.59 13.11 17.59
N GLY A 390 -12.16 14.31 17.21
CA GLY A 390 -12.93 15.24 16.36
C GLY A 390 -13.96 16.11 17.10
N TYR A 391 -14.18 15.90 18.40
CA TYR A 391 -15.16 16.68 19.19
C TYR A 391 -14.88 18.20 19.18
N GLU A 392 -13.61 18.59 19.20
CA GLU A 392 -13.19 20.00 19.21
C GLU A 392 -13.55 20.74 17.91
N LYS A 393 -13.68 20.01 16.80
CA LYS A 393 -13.98 20.56 15.47
C LYS A 393 -15.48 20.75 15.20
N LEU A 394 -16.35 20.36 16.15
CA LEU A 394 -17.80 20.46 16.02
C LEU A 394 -18.38 21.73 16.64
N THR A 395 -19.35 22.34 15.97
CA THR A 395 -20.17 23.42 16.54
C THR A 395 -21.13 22.88 17.63
N SER A 396 -21.67 23.77 18.46
CA SER A 396 -22.57 23.40 19.57
C SER A 396 -23.80 22.60 19.09
N LYS A 397 -24.34 22.94 17.92
CA LYS A 397 -25.47 22.24 17.31
C LYS A 397 -25.07 20.87 16.77
N GLU A 398 -23.87 20.74 16.20
CA GLU A 398 -23.34 19.46 15.68
C GLU A 398 -22.98 18.50 16.81
N LYS A 399 -22.48 19.01 17.94
CA LYS A 399 -22.25 18.22 19.17
C LYS A 399 -23.54 17.60 19.68
N GLU A 400 -24.63 18.37 19.70
CA GLU A 400 -25.95 17.89 20.11
C GLU A 400 -26.54 16.87 19.12
N LEU A 401 -26.29 17.06 17.82
CA LEU A 401 -26.66 16.11 16.78
C LEU A 401 -25.91 14.77 16.95
N CYS A 402 -24.59 14.81 17.14
CA CYS A 402 -23.76 13.62 17.37
C CYS A 402 -24.22 12.85 18.62
N ARG A 403 -24.55 13.58 19.70
CA ARG A 403 -25.05 13.01 20.95
C ARG A 403 -26.42 12.33 20.79
N SER A 404 -27.33 12.96 20.06
CA SER A 404 -28.71 12.46 19.87
C SER A 404 -28.80 11.32 18.85
N VAL A 405 -27.96 11.33 17.82
CA VAL A 405 -27.93 10.32 16.75
C VAL A 405 -26.92 9.19 17.04
N ARG A 406 -26.12 9.32 18.11
CA ARG A 406 -25.04 8.39 18.51
C ARG A 406 -23.96 8.23 17.43
N LEU A 407 -23.60 9.35 16.81
CA LEU A 407 -22.49 9.44 15.85
C LEU A 407 -21.21 9.87 16.58
N VAL A 408 -20.12 9.18 16.31
CA VAL A 408 -18.78 9.61 16.76
C VAL A 408 -18.40 10.88 15.99
N PRO A 409 -17.83 11.93 16.62
CA PRO A 409 -17.53 13.20 15.97
C PRO A 409 -16.70 13.11 14.70
N MET A 410 -15.65 12.27 14.68
CA MET A 410 -14.87 12.04 13.44
C MET A 410 -15.74 11.50 12.31
N SER A 411 -16.60 10.52 12.57
CA SER A 411 -17.49 9.97 11.55
C SER A 411 -18.52 10.99 11.07
N TYR A 412 -19.03 11.85 11.96
CA TYR A 412 -19.90 12.95 11.54
C TYR A 412 -19.17 13.92 10.61
N ILE A 413 -17.93 14.28 10.91
CA ILE A 413 -17.11 15.16 10.06
C ILE A 413 -16.88 14.50 8.71
N GLU A 414 -16.49 13.23 8.67
CA GLU A 414 -16.32 12.47 7.43
C GLU A 414 -17.61 12.42 6.60
N PHE A 415 -18.76 12.11 7.21
CA PHE A 415 -20.04 12.09 6.49
C PHE A 415 -20.47 13.48 6.02
N ARG A 416 -20.23 14.52 6.81
CA ARG A 416 -20.50 15.90 6.41
C ARG A 416 -19.66 16.26 5.19
N ASP A 417 -18.37 15.95 5.22
CA ASP A 417 -17.44 16.29 4.15
C ASP A 417 -17.81 15.51 2.86
N ILE A 418 -18.20 14.23 2.97
CA ILE A 418 -18.74 13.45 1.84
C ILE A 418 -20.03 14.08 1.29
N LEU A 419 -21.01 14.39 2.14
CA LEU A 419 -22.30 14.93 1.71
C LEU A 419 -22.16 16.33 1.10
N VAL A 420 -21.25 17.15 1.60
CA VAL A 420 -20.91 18.44 1.02
C VAL A 420 -20.25 18.23 -0.34
N ASN A 421 -19.27 17.35 -0.43
CA ASN A 421 -18.58 17.06 -1.69
C ASN A 421 -19.53 16.51 -2.77
N GLU A 422 -20.42 15.56 -2.45
CA GLU A 422 -21.42 15.02 -3.40
C GLU A 422 -22.40 16.09 -3.88
N LYS A 423 -22.85 16.99 -3.01
CA LYS A 423 -23.77 18.07 -3.40
C LYS A 423 -23.14 19.07 -4.35
N PHE A 424 -21.84 19.29 -4.24
CA PHE A 424 -21.12 20.28 -5.05
C PHE A 424 -20.31 19.67 -6.21
N GLU A 425 -20.33 18.35 -6.40
CA GLU A 425 -19.59 17.65 -7.47
C GLU A 425 -19.92 18.20 -8.86
N ASN A 426 -21.21 18.48 -9.13
CA ASN A 426 -21.66 19.05 -10.40
C ASN A 426 -21.93 20.55 -10.35
N ALA A 427 -21.75 21.20 -9.20
CA ALA A 427 -22.06 22.62 -9.03
C ALA A 427 -21.16 23.49 -9.91
N GLU A 428 -21.72 24.58 -10.44
CA GLU A 428 -20.91 25.61 -11.08
C GLU A 428 -20.46 26.65 -10.08
N THR A 429 -19.26 27.16 -10.28
CA THR A 429 -18.71 28.25 -9.50
C THR A 429 -19.01 29.60 -10.15
N LEU A 430 -19.19 30.61 -9.31
CA LEU A 430 -19.33 32.01 -9.72
C LEU A 430 -18.16 32.80 -9.17
N LEU A 431 -17.64 33.71 -9.98
CA LEU A 431 -16.67 34.71 -9.57
C LEU A 431 -17.34 35.75 -8.68
N ILE A 432 -16.60 36.35 -7.75
CA ILE A 432 -17.11 37.43 -6.89
C ILE A 432 -17.70 38.57 -7.75
N SER A 433 -17.04 38.89 -8.86
CA SER A 433 -17.48 39.87 -9.84
C SER A 433 -18.81 39.50 -10.53
N GLU A 434 -19.03 38.23 -10.84
CA GLU A 434 -20.28 37.75 -11.43
C GLU A 434 -21.42 37.76 -10.42
N VAL A 435 -21.14 37.33 -9.18
CA VAL A 435 -22.11 37.39 -8.09
C VAL A 435 -22.54 38.83 -7.87
N HIS A 436 -21.61 39.79 -7.83
CA HIS A 436 -21.96 41.20 -7.72
C HIS A 436 -22.90 41.65 -8.85
N MET A 437 -22.56 41.36 -10.11
CA MET A 437 -23.36 41.74 -11.28
C MET A 437 -24.78 41.14 -11.22
N LEU A 438 -24.92 39.89 -10.78
CA LEU A 438 -26.22 39.22 -10.64
C LEU A 438 -27.04 39.82 -9.49
N LEU A 439 -26.40 40.12 -8.35
CA LEU A 439 -27.07 40.74 -7.20
C LEU A 439 -27.48 42.18 -7.51
N GLU A 440 -26.63 42.95 -8.19
CA GLU A 440 -26.94 44.31 -8.64
C GLU A 440 -28.11 44.31 -9.64
N HIS A 441 -28.12 43.39 -10.59
CA HIS A 441 -29.26 43.21 -11.50
C HIS A 441 -30.55 42.85 -10.77
N ARG A 442 -30.49 41.92 -9.80
CA ARG A 442 -31.65 41.54 -8.98
C ARG A 442 -32.16 42.70 -8.12
N LYS A 443 -31.26 43.56 -7.64
CA LYS A 443 -31.59 44.78 -6.92
C LYS A 443 -32.30 45.78 -7.82
N ALA A 444 -31.75 46.07 -9.00
CA ALA A 444 -32.39 46.96 -9.98
C ALA A 444 -33.77 46.47 -10.42
N GLN A 445 -33.95 45.15 -10.62
CA GLN A 445 -35.25 44.55 -10.90
C GLN A 445 -36.27 44.81 -9.78
N ASN A 446 -35.83 44.74 -8.52
CA ASN A 446 -36.67 44.97 -7.35
C ASN A 446 -37.10 46.43 -7.22
N GLU A 447 -36.17 47.36 -7.46
CA GLU A 447 -36.41 48.81 -7.46
C GLU A 447 -37.39 49.22 -8.58
N SER A 448 -37.44 48.44 -9.68
CA SER A 448 -38.36 48.67 -10.81
C SER A 448 -39.73 47.96 -10.69
N ALA A 449 -39.94 47.13 -9.67
CA ALA A 449 -41.17 46.37 -9.49
C ALA A 449 -42.28 47.22 -8.84
N GLU A 450 -43.55 46.94 -9.17
CA GLU A 450 -44.70 47.66 -8.58
C GLU A 450 -44.79 47.50 -7.05
N ASP A 451 -44.37 46.34 -6.54
CA ASP A 451 -44.29 46.03 -5.11
C ASP A 451 -42.82 45.78 -4.71
N GLU A 452 -42.16 46.80 -4.16
CA GLU A 452 -40.77 46.69 -3.69
C GLU A 452 -40.68 45.81 -2.44
N GLN A 453 -39.86 44.76 -2.50
CA GLN A 453 -39.61 43.87 -1.37
C GLN A 453 -38.29 44.22 -0.67
N GLU A 454 -38.27 44.23 0.66
CA GLU A 454 -37.02 44.36 1.40
C GLU A 454 -36.15 43.12 1.22
N PHE A 455 -34.88 43.33 0.85
CA PHE A 455 -33.92 42.25 0.77
C PHE A 455 -33.47 41.80 2.16
N SER A 456 -33.24 40.49 2.32
CA SER A 456 -32.68 39.95 3.56
C SER A 456 -31.31 40.56 3.91
N ASP A 457 -30.97 40.59 5.20
CA ASP A 457 -29.64 40.99 5.67
C ASP A 457 -28.49 40.24 4.98
N VAL A 458 -28.71 38.97 4.64
CA VAL A 458 -27.72 38.14 3.94
C VAL A 458 -27.46 38.68 2.54
N PHE A 459 -28.52 39.06 1.83
CA PHE A 459 -28.41 39.64 0.48
C PHE A 459 -27.62 40.95 0.53
N MET A 460 -27.98 41.87 1.44
CA MET A 460 -27.30 43.16 1.55
C MET A 460 -25.83 43.00 1.93
N LYS A 461 -25.51 42.13 2.91
CA LYS A 461 -24.12 41.83 3.28
C LYS A 461 -23.33 41.23 2.13
N THR A 462 -23.94 40.32 1.35
CA THR A 462 -23.28 39.69 0.19
C THR A 462 -23.04 40.70 -0.92
N LEU A 463 -24.00 41.59 -1.20
CA LEU A 463 -23.85 42.65 -2.19
C LEU A 463 -22.70 43.61 -1.81
N THR A 464 -22.66 44.07 -0.55
CA THR A 464 -21.58 44.94 -0.06
C THR A 464 -20.21 44.24 -0.10
N TYR A 465 -20.14 42.98 0.29
CA TYR A 465 -18.90 42.19 0.23
C TYR A 465 -18.41 42.05 -1.22
N THR A 466 -19.29 41.64 -2.12
CA THR A 466 -18.93 41.41 -3.52
C THR A 466 -18.57 42.70 -4.25
N ASP A 467 -19.17 43.84 -3.90
CA ASP A 467 -18.76 45.15 -4.42
C ASP A 467 -17.35 45.55 -3.96
N ARG A 468 -17.03 45.29 -2.69
CA ARG A 468 -15.73 45.61 -2.12
C ARG A 468 -14.61 44.76 -2.70
N PHE A 469 -14.87 43.48 -2.97
CA PHE A 469 -13.85 42.50 -3.35
C PHE A 469 -13.87 42.08 -4.83
N ARG A 470 -14.83 42.54 -5.64
CA ARG A 470 -14.80 42.28 -7.08
C ARG A 470 -13.50 42.81 -7.69
N LYS A 471 -12.79 41.94 -8.41
CA LYS A 471 -11.55 42.29 -9.11
C LYS A 471 -11.81 42.83 -10.51
N PHE A 472 -12.99 42.51 -11.05
CA PHE A 472 -13.38 42.86 -12.40
C PHE A 472 -14.72 43.57 -12.37
N LYS A 473 -14.82 44.76 -12.97
CA LYS A 473 -16.04 45.58 -12.97
C LYS A 473 -16.84 45.45 -14.26
N ASN A 474 -16.17 45.28 -15.39
CA ASN A 474 -16.79 45.25 -16.71
C ASN A 474 -17.27 43.84 -17.06
N LYS A 475 -18.44 43.72 -17.70
CA LYS A 475 -19.02 42.42 -18.08
C LYS A 475 -18.14 41.70 -19.11
N GLU A 476 -17.56 42.44 -20.03
CA GLU A 476 -16.70 41.94 -21.11
C GLU A 476 -15.42 41.35 -20.53
N THR A 477 -14.83 41.99 -19.51
CA THR A 477 -13.59 41.53 -18.89
C THR A 477 -13.83 40.31 -18.00
N ILE A 478 -14.95 40.26 -17.28
CA ILE A 478 -15.38 39.06 -16.54
C ILE A 478 -15.51 37.87 -17.50
N SER A 479 -16.19 38.05 -18.62
CA SER A 479 -16.35 37.02 -19.65
C SER A 479 -15.01 36.58 -20.25
N ALA A 480 -14.11 37.54 -20.55
CA ALA A 480 -12.79 37.25 -21.09
C ALA A 480 -11.94 36.42 -20.11
N VAL A 481 -11.91 36.78 -18.82
CA VAL A 481 -11.16 36.03 -17.79
C VAL A 481 -11.75 34.64 -17.60
N ARG A 482 -13.08 34.50 -17.58
CA ARG A 482 -13.74 33.19 -17.47
C ARG A 482 -13.40 32.29 -18.67
N ASN A 483 -13.48 32.82 -19.89
CA ASN A 483 -13.13 32.06 -21.09
C ASN A 483 -11.66 31.65 -21.12
N LEU A 484 -10.76 32.53 -20.70
CA LEU A 484 -9.32 32.24 -20.59
C LEU A 484 -9.06 31.06 -19.65
N LEU A 485 -9.67 31.07 -18.47
CA LEU A 485 -9.47 30.01 -17.48
C LEU A 485 -10.22 28.71 -17.82
N MET A 486 -11.37 28.78 -18.48
CA MET A 486 -12.11 27.60 -18.93
C MET A 486 -11.37 26.80 -20.01
N GLN A 487 -10.47 27.43 -20.77
CA GLN A 487 -9.60 26.75 -21.73
C GLN A 487 -8.47 25.96 -21.05
N LYS A 488 -8.19 26.23 -19.77
CA LYS A 488 -7.18 25.53 -18.98
C LYS A 488 -7.82 24.34 -18.28
N LYS A 489 -7.04 23.28 -18.04
CA LYS A 489 -7.49 22.05 -17.36
C LYS A 489 -7.62 22.24 -15.83
N LEU A 490 -8.40 23.24 -15.43
CA LEU A 490 -8.63 23.59 -14.02
C LEU A 490 -9.93 22.97 -13.52
N HIS A 491 -9.96 22.62 -12.23
CA HIS A 491 -11.23 22.32 -11.57
C HIS A 491 -12.06 23.62 -11.43
N LYS A 492 -13.40 23.51 -11.43
CA LYS A 492 -14.30 24.67 -11.34
C LYS A 492 -14.00 25.56 -10.12
N PHE A 493 -13.61 24.94 -9.00
CA PHE A 493 -13.16 25.66 -7.81
C PHE A 493 -11.85 26.43 -8.02
N GLU A 494 -10.84 25.80 -8.61
CA GLU A 494 -9.52 26.41 -8.85
C GLU A 494 -9.64 27.61 -9.80
N LEU A 495 -10.46 27.47 -10.85
CA LEU A 495 -10.78 28.55 -11.77
C LEU A 495 -11.33 29.77 -11.01
N ALA A 496 -12.33 29.57 -10.16
CA ALA A 496 -12.94 30.66 -9.41
C ALA A 496 -11.98 31.24 -8.37
N ALA A 497 -11.18 30.40 -7.70
CA ALA A 497 -10.21 30.82 -6.71
C ALA A 497 -9.09 31.69 -7.34
N LEU A 498 -8.52 31.28 -8.47
CA LEU A 498 -7.51 32.05 -9.19
C LEU A 498 -8.03 33.42 -9.64
N ALA A 499 -9.23 33.46 -10.21
CA ALA A 499 -9.85 34.71 -10.66
C ALA A 499 -10.27 35.64 -9.52
N ASN A 500 -10.58 35.12 -8.32
CA ASN A 500 -10.99 35.93 -7.18
C ASN A 500 -9.79 36.45 -6.37
N LEU A 501 -8.76 35.62 -6.18
CA LEU A 501 -7.57 35.95 -5.39
C LEU A 501 -6.58 36.78 -6.20
N CYS A 502 -6.44 36.49 -7.50
CA CYS A 502 -5.46 37.11 -8.41
C CYS A 502 -4.03 37.11 -7.84
N PRO A 503 -3.44 35.92 -7.55
CA PRO A 503 -2.05 35.85 -7.13
C PRO A 503 -1.10 36.37 -8.21
N GLU A 504 0.06 36.86 -7.81
CA GLU A 504 1.04 37.49 -8.71
C GLU A 504 2.17 36.53 -9.09
N THR A 505 2.50 35.57 -8.23
CA THR A 505 3.54 34.57 -8.48
C THR A 505 2.98 33.15 -8.44
N THR A 506 3.64 32.23 -9.14
CA THR A 506 3.32 30.80 -9.08
C THR A 506 3.40 30.23 -7.66
N GLU A 507 4.40 30.63 -6.89
CA GLU A 507 4.58 30.22 -5.50
C GLU A 507 3.39 30.65 -4.64
N GLU A 508 2.93 31.90 -4.79
CA GLU A 508 1.74 32.41 -4.10
C GLU A 508 0.49 31.63 -4.51
N ALA A 509 0.32 31.37 -5.81
CA ALA A 509 -0.82 30.63 -6.34
C ALA A 509 -0.88 29.19 -5.80
N LYS A 510 0.26 28.49 -5.76
CA LYS A 510 0.36 27.12 -5.22
C LYS A 510 0.17 27.10 -3.69
N SER A 511 0.67 28.12 -2.99
CA SER A 511 0.49 28.25 -1.54
C SER A 511 -1.00 28.49 -1.16
N LEU A 512 -1.70 29.34 -1.89
CA LEU A 512 -3.11 29.64 -1.66
C LEU A 512 -4.05 28.53 -2.17
N ILE A 513 -3.64 27.82 -3.23
CA ILE A 513 -4.43 26.76 -3.88
C ILE A 513 -3.53 25.52 -4.07
N PRO A 514 -3.33 24.70 -3.01
CA PRO A 514 -2.42 23.55 -3.05
C PRO A 514 -2.77 22.50 -4.10
N SER A 515 -4.02 22.44 -4.56
CA SER A 515 -4.44 21.48 -5.60
C SER A 515 -3.88 21.79 -7.00
N LEU A 516 -3.26 22.96 -7.19
CA LEU A 516 -2.54 23.33 -8.41
C LEU A 516 -1.15 22.69 -8.49
N GLU A 517 -0.64 22.15 -7.39
CA GLU A 517 0.68 21.53 -7.35
C GLU A 517 0.73 20.27 -8.24
N GLY A 518 1.70 20.23 -9.17
CA GLY A 518 1.83 19.16 -10.16
C GLY A 518 0.81 19.18 -11.32
N ARG A 519 -0.07 20.20 -11.42
CA ARG A 519 -1.02 20.32 -12.56
C ARG A 519 -0.49 21.13 -13.73
N PHE A 520 0.37 22.12 -13.47
CA PHE A 520 0.96 22.99 -14.48
C PHE A 520 2.47 23.09 -14.23
N GLU A 521 3.24 23.26 -15.30
CA GLU A 521 4.61 23.75 -15.22
C GLU A 521 4.59 25.21 -14.73
N ASP A 522 5.63 25.63 -14.01
CA ASP A 522 5.67 26.96 -13.41
C ASP A 522 5.60 28.08 -14.46
N GLU A 523 6.22 27.91 -15.63
CA GLU A 523 6.15 28.90 -16.71
C GLU A 523 4.72 29.06 -17.28
N ASP A 524 4.02 27.94 -17.44
CA ASP A 524 2.63 27.93 -17.94
C ASP A 524 1.68 28.58 -16.94
N LEU A 525 1.86 28.31 -15.64
CA LEU A 525 1.05 28.90 -14.59
C LEU A 525 1.33 30.41 -14.49
N GLN A 526 2.59 30.83 -14.53
CA GLN A 526 2.96 32.25 -14.49
C GLN A 526 2.33 33.01 -15.67
N THR A 527 2.35 32.43 -16.88
CA THR A 527 1.69 33.02 -18.06
C THR A 527 0.20 33.25 -17.82
N VAL A 528 -0.49 32.29 -17.20
CA VAL A 528 -1.92 32.44 -16.87
C VAL A 528 -2.15 33.55 -15.83
N LEU A 529 -1.27 33.67 -14.83
CA LEU A 529 -1.37 34.73 -13.83
C LEU A 529 -1.14 36.11 -14.46
N ASP A 530 -0.13 36.24 -15.31
CA ASP A 530 0.19 37.48 -16.02
C ASP A 530 -0.96 37.94 -16.92
N ASP A 531 -1.62 37.00 -17.61
CA ASP A 531 -2.82 37.27 -18.39
C ASP A 531 -3.97 37.79 -17.51
N ILE A 532 -4.19 37.20 -16.33
CA ILE A 532 -5.22 37.66 -15.37
C ILE A 532 -4.89 39.08 -14.89
N GLN A 533 -3.63 39.36 -14.54
CA GLN A 533 -3.21 40.69 -14.09
C GLN A 533 -3.36 41.72 -15.22
N THR A 534 -3.06 41.34 -16.46
CA THR A 534 -3.28 42.20 -17.64
C THR A 534 -4.76 42.51 -17.80
N LYS A 535 -5.65 41.53 -17.67
CA LYS A 535 -7.11 41.77 -17.73
C LYS A 535 -7.63 42.57 -16.54
N ARG A 536 -6.94 42.58 -15.40
CA ARG A 536 -7.26 43.40 -14.24
C ARG A 536 -6.83 44.86 -14.43
N SER A 537 -5.65 45.10 -14.99
CA SER A 537 -5.12 46.46 -15.21
C SER A 537 -5.85 47.22 -16.32
N LEU A 538 -6.32 46.51 -17.36
CA LEU A 538 -7.06 47.09 -18.50
C LEU A 538 -8.47 47.63 -18.18
N GLN A 539 -8.89 47.63 -16.92
CA GLN A 539 -10.23 48.06 -16.48
C GLN A 539 -10.25 49.44 -15.82
N TYR A 540 -9.09 50.09 -15.74
CA TYR A 540 -8.90 51.42 -15.17
C TYR A 540 -8.72 52.49 -16.24
#